data_AF-A0A7M7H064-F1
#
_entry.id   AF-A0A7M7H064-F1
#
_cell.length_a   1.000
_cell.length_b   1.000
_cell.length_c   1.000
_cell.angle_alpha   90.00
_cell.angle_beta   90.00
_cell.angle_gamma   90.00
#
_symmetry.space_group_name_H-M   'P 1'
#
loop_
_entity.id
_entity.type
_entity.pdbx_description
1 polymer ?
#
loop_
_entity_poly.entity_id
_entity_poly.type
_entity_poly.pdbx_seq_one_letter_code
_entity_poly.pdbx_strand_id
1 'polypeptide(L)'
;MNTNADVNDIHLAFSMINEFETVWLTISNEEPNQVNYRIIKSYLEYVKKQLDFIMKPHAFDPVEYPDLIEKRNHFMRKCIPLMAKAEVYLVRYKEFDFNLELWTCE
;
A
#
# COMPACT_ATOMS: atom_id res chain seq x y z
N MET A 1 -15.87 21.64 0.95
CA MET A 1 -16.67 20.42 1.17
C MET A 1 -16.48 19.51 -0.03
N ASN A 2 -15.88 18.34 0.19
CA ASN A 2 -15.91 17.22 -0.75
C ASN A 2 -16.01 15.90 0.03
N THR A 3 -16.99 15.83 0.93
CA THR A 3 -17.08 14.85 2.02
C THR A 3 -17.37 13.42 1.55
N ASN A 4 -18.07 13.21 0.43
CA ASN A 4 -18.36 11.85 -0.06
C ASN A 4 -17.21 11.21 -0.86
N ALA A 5 -16.39 12.02 -1.53
CA ALA A 5 -15.24 11.51 -2.29
C ALA A 5 -14.14 11.04 -1.33
N ASP A 6 -13.84 11.86 -0.32
CA ASP A 6 -12.80 11.56 0.66
C ASP A 6 -13.11 10.28 1.48
N VAL A 7 -14.39 10.03 1.76
CA VAL A 7 -14.84 8.82 2.46
C VAL A 7 -14.66 7.57 1.60
N ASN A 8 -15.07 7.63 0.34
CA ASN A 8 -14.90 6.51 -0.59
C ASN A 8 -13.41 6.20 -0.78
N ASP A 9 -12.56 7.23 -0.85
CA ASP A 9 -11.11 7.08 -0.97
C ASP A 9 -10.52 6.39 0.28
N ILE A 10 -10.99 6.70 1.50
CA ILE A 10 -10.52 6.01 2.72
C ILE A 10 -11.01 4.56 2.79
N HIS A 11 -12.25 4.29 2.39
CA HIS A 11 -12.76 2.91 2.31
C HIS A 11 -11.99 2.07 1.28
N LEU A 12 -11.67 2.67 0.14
CA LEU A 12 -10.86 2.04 -0.90
C LEU A 12 -9.44 1.79 -0.39
N ALA A 13 -8.81 2.79 0.24
CA ALA A 13 -7.49 2.66 0.85
C ALA A 13 -7.43 1.51 1.86
N PHE A 14 -8.45 1.41 2.73
CA PHE A 14 -8.56 0.33 3.70
C PHE A 14 -8.67 -1.05 3.04
N SER A 15 -9.51 -1.16 2.01
CA SER A 15 -9.72 -2.43 1.28
C SER A 15 -8.43 -2.89 0.60
N MET A 16 -7.68 -1.97 -0.01
CA MET A 16 -6.45 -2.29 -0.72
C MET A 16 -5.28 -2.67 0.19
N ILE A 17 -5.27 -2.23 1.45
CA ILE A 17 -4.28 -2.71 2.44
C ILE A 17 -4.52 -4.18 2.78
N ASN A 18 -5.79 -4.58 2.94
CA ASN A 18 -6.12 -5.98 3.21
C ASN A 18 -5.79 -6.87 2.00
N GLU A 19 -5.99 -6.36 0.79
CA GLU A 19 -5.53 -7.00 -0.43
C GLU A 19 -4.00 -7.14 -0.43
N PHE A 20 -3.27 -6.07 -0.08
CA PHE A 20 -1.81 -6.12 -0.03
C PHE A 20 -1.30 -7.11 1.02
N GLU A 21 -1.93 -7.20 2.20
CA GLU A 21 -1.59 -8.19 3.22
C GLU A 21 -1.73 -9.61 2.67
N THR A 22 -2.82 -9.87 1.94
CA THR A 22 -3.06 -11.17 1.30
C THR A 22 -1.99 -11.49 0.25
N VAL A 23 -1.70 -10.54 -0.64
CA VAL A 23 -0.67 -10.69 -1.69
C VAL A 23 0.71 -10.90 -1.07
N TRP A 24 1.05 -10.16 -0.01
CA TRP A 24 2.30 -10.32 0.72
C TRP A 24 2.44 -11.72 1.32
N LEU A 25 1.39 -12.25 1.96
CA LEU A 25 1.40 -13.60 2.53
C LEU A 25 1.60 -14.67 1.45
N THR A 26 1.06 -14.49 0.25
CA THR A 26 1.32 -15.40 -0.87
C THR A 26 2.77 -15.27 -1.34
N ILE A 27 3.21 -14.07 -1.73
CA ILE A 27 4.52 -13.84 -2.35
C ILE A 27 5.68 -14.13 -1.40
N SER A 28 5.55 -13.82 -0.11
CA SER A 28 6.63 -14.02 0.86
C SER A 28 6.97 -15.49 1.14
N ASN A 29 6.11 -16.41 0.70
CA ASN A 29 6.32 -17.86 0.81
C ASN A 29 6.75 -18.51 -0.52
N GLU A 30 6.83 -17.74 -1.61
CA GLU A 30 7.24 -18.22 -2.94
C GLU A 30 8.72 -17.94 -3.21
N GLU A 31 9.28 -18.63 -4.20
CA GLU A 31 10.61 -18.30 -4.70
C GLU A 31 10.62 -16.86 -5.27
N PRO A 32 11.55 -16.00 -4.82
CA PRO A 32 11.66 -14.63 -5.30
C PRO A 32 11.88 -14.58 -6.80
N ASN A 33 11.09 -13.78 -7.50
CA ASN A 33 11.20 -13.59 -8.94
C ASN A 33 10.79 -12.16 -9.32
N GLN A 34 11.05 -11.82 -10.59
CA GLN A 34 10.80 -10.47 -11.09
C GLN A 34 9.33 -10.05 -11.07
N VAL A 35 8.40 -10.98 -11.31
CA VAL A 35 6.96 -10.68 -11.28
C VAL A 35 6.55 -10.33 -9.86
N ASN A 36 6.94 -11.15 -8.89
CA ASN A 36 6.66 -10.94 -7.47
C ASN A 36 7.27 -9.62 -6.97
N TYR A 37 8.51 -9.30 -7.37
CA TYR A 37 9.14 -8.02 -7.08
C TYR A 37 8.30 -6.82 -7.57
N ARG A 38 7.85 -6.86 -8.83
CA ARG A 38 7.05 -5.76 -9.42
C ARG A 38 5.69 -5.61 -8.76
N ILE A 39 5.05 -6.72 -8.40
CA ILE A 39 3.77 -6.70 -7.67
C ILE A 39 3.96 -6.01 -6.32
N ILE A 40 4.95 -6.43 -5.53
CA ILE A 40 5.24 -5.82 -4.23
C ILE A 40 5.60 -4.33 -4.36
N LYS A 41 6.40 -3.97 -5.36
CA LYS A 41 6.76 -2.57 -5.65
C LYS A 41 5.51 -1.71 -5.94
N SER A 42 4.62 -2.21 -6.79
CA SER A 42 3.37 -1.52 -7.17
C SER A 42 2.44 -1.32 -5.97
N TYR A 43 2.25 -2.35 -5.15
CA TYR A 43 1.43 -2.24 -3.94
C TYR A 43 2.04 -1.28 -2.92
N LEU A 44 3.36 -1.32 -2.71
CA LEU A 44 4.02 -0.42 -1.78
C LEU A 44 3.86 1.05 -2.20
N GLU A 45 4.04 1.36 -3.48
CA GLU A 45 3.83 2.72 -4.01
C GLU A 45 2.39 3.19 -3.83
N TYR A 46 1.41 2.31 -4.07
CA TYR A 46 0.01 2.62 -3.86
C TYR A 46 -0.29 2.91 -2.39
N VAL A 47 0.15 2.03 -1.50
CA VAL A 47 -0.07 2.17 -0.05
C VAL A 47 0.56 3.45 0.51
N LYS A 48 1.75 3.84 0.02
CA LYS A 48 2.38 5.13 0.38
C LYS A 48 1.48 6.32 0.03
N LYS A 49 0.89 6.34 -1.17
CA LYS A 49 -0.05 7.39 -1.59
C LYS A 49 -1.29 7.44 -0.68
N GLN A 50 -1.77 6.29 -0.22
CA GLN A 50 -2.94 6.21 0.67
C GLN A 50 -2.62 6.61 2.12
N LEU A 51 -1.42 6.33 2.61
CA LEU A 51 -0.94 6.82 3.91
C LEU A 51 -1.01 8.36 3.95
N ASP A 52 -0.51 9.02 2.91
CA ASP A 52 -0.53 10.48 2.82
C ASP A 52 -1.94 11.04 2.85
N PHE A 53 -2.93 10.30 2.34
CA PHE A 53 -4.34 10.69 2.39
C PHE A 53 -4.93 10.54 3.81
N ILE A 54 -4.74 9.38 4.43
CA ILE A 54 -5.30 9.04 5.75
C ILE A 54 -4.70 9.89 6.88
N MET A 55 -3.49 10.42 6.68
CA MET A 55 -2.83 11.28 7.66
C MET A 55 -3.27 12.76 7.59
N LYS A 56 -4.14 13.17 6.65
CA LYS A 56 -4.55 14.59 6.48
C LYS A 56 -5.55 15.06 7.54
N PRO A 57 -5.32 16.21 8.23
CA PRO A 57 -6.09 16.68 9.39
C PRO A 57 -7.62 16.85 9.22
N HIS A 58 -8.15 16.95 8.00
CA HIS A 58 -9.61 17.06 7.76
C HIS A 58 -10.32 15.69 7.67
N ALA A 59 -9.58 14.58 7.55
CA ALA A 59 -10.13 13.23 7.72
C ALA A 59 -10.46 12.90 9.20
N PHE A 60 -10.47 13.91 10.08
CA PHE A 60 -10.49 13.77 11.53
C PHE A 60 -11.64 14.54 12.19
N ASP A 61 -12.73 14.83 11.46
CA ASP A 61 -13.96 15.27 12.12
C ASP A 61 -14.72 14.03 12.66
N PRO A 62 -14.68 13.77 13.98
CA PRO A 62 -15.33 12.60 14.56
C PRO A 62 -16.87 12.72 14.54
N VAL A 63 -17.41 13.92 14.28
CA VAL A 63 -18.85 14.15 14.17
C VAL A 63 -19.37 13.66 12.82
N GLU A 64 -18.59 13.84 11.75
CA GLU A 64 -18.97 13.35 10.44
C GLU A 64 -18.64 11.85 10.26
N TYR A 65 -17.58 11.33 10.91
CA TYR A 65 -17.06 9.98 10.64
C TYR A 65 -16.46 9.26 11.87
N PRO A 66 -17.30 8.64 12.73
CA PRO A 66 -16.86 8.02 13.98
C PRO A 66 -15.99 6.76 13.79
N ASP A 67 -16.07 6.08 12.64
CA ASP A 67 -15.35 4.85 12.32
C ASP A 67 -13.93 5.09 11.72
N LEU A 68 -13.60 6.34 11.39
CA LEU A 68 -12.28 6.71 10.85
C LEU A 68 -11.14 6.52 11.85
N ILE A 69 -11.39 6.75 13.14
CA ILE A 69 -10.38 6.54 14.18
C ILE A 69 -10.00 5.06 14.28
N GLU A 70 -10.97 4.15 14.15
CA GLU A 70 -10.73 2.72 14.15
C GLU A 70 -9.94 2.28 12.91
N LYS A 71 -10.37 2.72 11.72
CA LYS A 71 -9.65 2.46 10.46
C LYS A 71 -8.23 3.01 10.48
N ARG A 72 -8.01 4.18 11.07
CA ARG A 72 -6.66 4.75 11.28
C ARG A 72 -5.83 3.90 12.21
N ASN A 73 -6.37 3.50 13.37
CA ASN A 73 -5.63 2.64 14.30
C ASN A 73 -5.28 1.30 13.66
N HIS A 74 -6.19 0.75 12.87
CA HIS A 74 -5.94 -0.44 12.07
C HIS A 74 -4.84 -0.20 11.02
N PHE A 75 -4.91 0.91 10.29
CA PHE A 75 -3.90 1.34 9.32
C PHE A 75 -2.53 1.43 10.00
N MET A 76 -2.39 2.18 11.07
CA MET A 76 -1.11 2.37 11.77
C MET A 76 -0.53 1.04 12.29
N ARG A 77 -1.39 0.13 12.78
CA ARG A 77 -0.95 -1.16 13.33
C ARG A 77 -0.58 -2.19 12.26
N LYS A 78 -1.25 -2.20 11.12
CA LYS A 78 -1.04 -3.20 10.06
C LYS A 78 -0.20 -2.70 8.91
N CYS A 79 -0.52 -1.51 8.40
CA CYS A 79 0.07 -0.97 7.20
C CYS A 79 1.55 -0.62 7.39
N ILE A 80 1.92 0.05 8.50
CA ILE A 80 3.31 0.42 8.76
C ILE A 80 4.24 -0.80 8.82
N PRO A 81 3.92 -1.87 9.59
CA PRO A 81 4.73 -3.09 9.54
C PRO A 81 4.78 -3.77 8.16
N LEU A 82 3.67 -3.76 7.42
CA LEU A 82 3.60 -4.36 6.08
C LEU A 82 4.46 -3.59 5.07
N MET A 83 4.42 -2.26 5.12
CA MET A 83 5.29 -1.39 4.31
C MET A 83 6.77 -1.66 4.62
N ALA A 84 7.15 -1.77 5.89
CA ALA A 84 8.52 -2.07 6.27
C ALA A 84 8.97 -3.45 5.74
N LYS A 85 8.12 -4.46 5.83
CA LYS A 85 8.40 -5.80 5.26
C LYS A 85 8.57 -5.76 3.74
N ALA A 86 7.70 -5.02 3.06
CA ALA A 86 7.77 -4.83 1.61
C ALA A 86 9.05 -4.09 1.20
N GLU A 87 9.45 -3.03 1.92
CA GLU A 87 10.70 -2.33 1.67
C GLU A 87 11.92 -3.24 1.84
N VAL A 88 11.96 -4.03 2.91
CA VAL A 88 13.05 -5.00 3.13
C VAL A 88 13.10 -6.03 1.99
N TYR A 89 11.96 -6.52 1.53
CA TYR A 89 11.88 -7.43 0.39
C TYR A 89 12.45 -6.80 -0.88
N LEU A 90 12.05 -5.56 -1.20
CA LEU A 90 12.52 -4.86 -2.40
C LEU A 90 14.02 -4.54 -2.31
N VAL A 91 14.54 -4.19 -1.14
CA VAL A 91 15.99 -3.99 -0.96
C VAL A 91 16.74 -5.30 -1.12
N ARG A 92 16.22 -6.40 -0.59
CA ARG A 92 16.86 -7.73 -0.65
C ARG A 92 16.95 -8.27 -2.08
N TYR A 93 15.92 -8.05 -2.88
CA TYR A 93 15.82 -8.59 -4.25
C TYR A 93 15.93 -7.52 -5.33
N LYS A 94 16.72 -6.48 -5.06
CA LYS A 94 16.90 -5.32 -5.96
C LYS A 94 17.45 -5.73 -7.33
N GLU A 95 18.09 -6.89 -7.45
CA GLU A 95 18.50 -7.47 -8.73
C GLU A 95 17.35 -7.67 -9.72
N PHE A 96 16.10 -7.73 -9.28
CA PHE A 96 14.94 -7.81 -10.18
C PHE A 96 14.46 -6.45 -10.71
N ASP A 97 15.04 -5.34 -10.24
CA ASP A 97 14.71 -3.97 -10.62
C ASP A 97 15.39 -3.54 -11.92
N PHE A 98 15.05 -4.21 -13.02
CA PHE A 98 15.46 -3.81 -14.35
C PHE A 98 14.42 -2.88 -14.98
N ASN A 99 14.84 -1.67 -15.37
CA ASN A 99 14.06 -0.82 -16.26
C ASN A 99 13.86 -1.53 -17.60
N LEU A 100 12.60 -1.65 -18.03
CA LEU A 100 12.22 -2.19 -19.33
C LEU A 100 12.62 -1.30 -20.52
N GLU A 101 13.36 -0.22 -20.28
CA GLU A 101 13.86 0.70 -21.31
C GLU A 101 14.97 0.09 -22.19
N LEU A 102 15.45 -1.12 -21.89
CA LEU A 102 16.46 -1.82 -22.70
C LEU A 102 15.86 -2.81 -23.73
N TRP A 103 14.54 -2.83 -23.93
CA TRP A 103 13.87 -3.70 -24.93
C TRP A 103 13.19 -2.94 -26.08
N THR A 104 13.61 -1.70 -26.36
CA THR A 104 13.39 -1.07 -27.67
C THR A 104 14.71 -1.03 -28.44
N CYS A 105 15.28 -2.19 -28.74
CA CYS A 105 16.30 -2.37 -29.76
C CYS A 105 15.84 -3.51 -30.66
N GLU A 106 14.98 -3.18 -31.62
CA GLU A 106 15.06 -3.49 -33.08
C GLU A 106 13.75 -3.08 -33.77
#